data_AF-A0A955I3V2-F1
#
_entry.id   AF-A0A955I3V2-F1
#
_cell.length_a   1.000
_cell.length_b   1.000
_cell.length_c   1.000
_cell.angle_alpha   90.00
_cell.angle_beta   90.00
_cell.angle_gamma   90.00
#
_symmetry.space_group_name_H-M   'P 1'
#
loop_
_entity.id
_entity.type
_entity.pdbx_description
1 polymer ?
#
loop_
_entity_poly.entity_id
_entity_poly.type
_entity_poly.pdbx_seq_one_letter_code
_entity_poly.pdbx_strand_id
1 'polypeptide(L)'
;MPEKFHGLADEESKYRERHLDLITDASAMKRFHLRSDVIKAIREFYWQHGFREIEGQVLTNAATGAASRPYVTHNHSMDLDVFLRISHEIPLKLMNIAGMEKIFELGKAFRNE
;
A
#
# COMPACT_ATOMS: atom_id res chain seq x y z
N MET A 1 -21.11 6.84 -26.68
CA MET A 1 -20.63 5.59 -26.07
C MET A 1 -19.64 4.97 -27.04
N PRO A 2 -18.37 4.75 -26.65
CA PRO A 2 -17.39 4.14 -27.54
C PRO A 2 -17.88 2.74 -27.93
N GLU A 3 -17.64 2.34 -29.17
CA GLU A 3 -18.14 1.11 -29.77
C GLU A 3 -17.83 -0.12 -28.91
N LYS A 4 -18.86 -0.95 -28.74
CA LYS A 4 -19.00 -2.11 -27.85
C LYS A 4 -17.92 -3.21 -27.95
N PHE A 5 -16.93 -3.09 -28.82
CA PHE A 5 -15.99 -4.18 -29.14
C PHE A 5 -14.55 -3.75 -29.39
N HIS A 6 -14.22 -2.46 -29.40
CA HIS A 6 -12.84 -2.03 -29.24
C HIS A 6 -12.63 -1.78 -27.76
N GLY A 7 -12.40 -2.85 -26.99
CA GLY A 7 -11.82 -2.71 -25.65
C GLY A 7 -10.59 -1.81 -25.74
N LEU A 8 -10.23 -1.14 -24.64
CA LEU A 8 -9.01 -0.33 -24.56
C LEU A 8 -7.84 -1.21 -25.05
N ALA A 9 -7.44 -1.10 -26.31
CA ALA A 9 -6.41 -1.99 -26.87
C ALA A 9 -5.04 -1.58 -26.34
N ASP A 10 -4.90 -0.28 -26.09
CA ASP A 10 -3.74 0.34 -25.49
C ASP A 10 -3.69 0.08 -23.98
N GLU A 11 -2.62 -0.59 -23.52
CA GLU A 11 -2.38 -0.89 -22.11
C GLU A 11 -2.27 0.38 -21.28
N GLU A 12 -1.64 1.43 -21.80
CA GLU A 12 -1.46 2.69 -21.06
C GLU A 12 -2.80 3.32 -20.71
N SER A 13 -3.74 3.31 -21.66
CA SER A 13 -5.10 3.79 -21.45
C SER A 13 -5.90 2.92 -20.47
N LYS A 14 -5.65 1.60 -20.40
CA LYS A 14 -6.22 0.74 -19.32
C LYS A 14 -5.72 1.13 -17.93
N TYR A 15 -4.45 1.51 -17.82
CA TYR A 15 -3.87 1.91 -16.53
C TYR A 15 -4.38 3.29 -16.08
N ARG A 16 -4.53 4.24 -17.01
CA ARG A 16 -5.10 5.57 -16.74
C ARG A 16 -6.59 5.50 -16.40
N GLU A 17 -7.36 4.81 -17.23
CA GLU A 17 -8.81 4.72 -17.11
C GLU A 17 -9.24 3.37 -16.53
N ARG A 18 -8.66 3.00 -15.38
CA ARG A 18 -8.86 1.68 -14.76
C ARG A 18 -10.32 1.31 -14.58
N HIS A 19 -11.19 2.28 -14.30
CA HIS A 19 -12.62 2.03 -14.12
C HIS A 19 -13.29 1.55 -15.42
N LEU A 20 -12.88 2.05 -16.59
CA LEU A 20 -13.36 1.56 -17.88
C LEU A 20 -12.81 0.16 -18.20
N ASP A 21 -11.54 -0.09 -17.88
CA ASP A 21 -10.93 -1.42 -18.00
C ASP A 21 -11.70 -2.46 -17.17
N LEU A 22 -12.05 -2.15 -15.93
CA LEU A 22 -12.81 -3.06 -15.06
C LEU A 22 -14.22 -3.37 -15.54
N ILE A 23 -14.90 -2.40 -16.17
CA ILE A 23 -16.24 -2.60 -16.74
C ILE A 23 -16.18 -3.45 -18.01
N THR A 24 -15.11 -3.32 -18.80
CA THR A 24 -15.00 -3.92 -20.14
C THR A 24 -14.25 -5.27 -20.15
N ASP A 25 -13.37 -5.53 -19.18
CA ASP A 25 -12.60 -6.76 -19.05
C ASP A 25 -12.92 -7.51 -17.75
N ALA A 26 -13.70 -8.60 -17.88
CA ALA A 26 -14.03 -9.48 -16.75
C ALA A 26 -12.79 -10.13 -16.10
N SER A 27 -11.69 -10.31 -16.84
CA SER A 27 -10.43 -10.81 -16.28
C SER A 27 -9.77 -9.77 -15.38
N ALA A 28 -9.84 -8.49 -15.73
CA ALA A 28 -9.38 -7.39 -14.88
C ALA A 28 -10.14 -7.36 -13.56
N MET A 29 -11.47 -7.45 -13.62
CA MET A 29 -12.31 -7.54 -12.42
C MET A 29 -11.92 -8.72 -11.52
N LYS A 30 -11.73 -9.91 -12.10
CA LYS A 30 -11.28 -11.10 -11.34
C LYS A 30 -9.94 -10.89 -10.64
N ARG A 31 -8.97 -10.19 -11.27
CA ARG A 31 -7.68 -9.87 -10.64
C ARG A 31 -7.84 -9.01 -9.37
N PHE A 32 -8.76 -8.04 -9.39
CA PHE A 32 -9.02 -7.19 -8.22
C PHE A 32 -9.74 -7.94 -7.09
N HIS A 33 -10.71 -8.79 -7.42
CA HIS A 33 -11.33 -9.67 -6.42
C HIS A 33 -10.31 -10.59 -5.78
N LEU A 34 -9.47 -11.26 -6.59
CA LEU A 34 -8.39 -12.11 -6.09
C LEU A 34 -7.44 -11.33 -5.18
N ARG A 35 -7.07 -10.10 -5.53
CA ARG A 35 -6.23 -9.25 -4.66
C ARG A 35 -6.90 -8.99 -3.30
N SER A 36 -8.20 -8.73 -3.29
CA SER A 36 -8.97 -8.55 -2.05
C SER A 36 -8.98 -9.81 -1.21
N ASP A 37 -9.21 -10.97 -1.83
CA ASP A 37 -9.21 -12.27 -1.16
C ASP A 37 -7.84 -12.62 -0.58
N VAL A 38 -6.74 -12.31 -1.29
CA VAL A 38 -5.38 -12.49 -0.79
C VAL A 38 -5.12 -11.62 0.44
N ILE A 39 -5.51 -10.34 0.43
CA ILE A 39 -5.35 -9.45 1.59
C ILE A 39 -6.14 -10.00 2.78
N LYS A 40 -7.37 -10.44 2.55
CA LYS A 40 -8.21 -11.09 3.58
C LYS A 40 -7.53 -12.33 4.16
N ALA A 41 -7.05 -13.24 3.30
CA ALA A 41 -6.40 -14.48 3.72
C ALA A 41 -5.12 -14.22 4.56
N ILE A 42 -4.32 -13.21 4.20
CA ILE A 42 -3.13 -12.82 4.99
C ILE A 42 -3.55 -12.36 6.39
N ARG A 43 -4.58 -11.51 6.50
CA ARG A 43 -5.09 -11.05 7.80
C ARG A 43 -5.62 -12.20 8.64
N GLU A 44 -6.44 -13.06 8.05
CA GLU A 44 -7.01 -14.22 8.73
C GLU A 44 -5.91 -15.15 9.26
N PHE A 45 -4.88 -15.41 8.46
CA PHE A 45 -3.70 -16.17 8.89
C PHE A 45 -3.07 -15.54 10.13
N TYR A 46 -2.71 -14.27 10.10
CA TYR A 46 -2.05 -13.61 11.23
C TYR A 46 -2.94 -13.58 12.49
N TRP A 47 -4.23 -13.26 12.34
CA TRP A 47 -5.17 -13.24 13.46
C TRP A 47 -5.34 -14.63 14.10
N GLN A 48 -5.43 -15.70 13.30
CA GLN A 48 -5.49 -17.07 13.82
C GLN A 48 -4.23 -17.47 14.60
N HIS A 49 -3.07 -16.87 14.29
CA HIS A 49 -1.80 -17.12 14.99
C HIS A 49 -1.56 -16.16 16.17
N GLY A 50 -2.55 -15.35 16.52
CA GLY A 50 -2.53 -14.44 17.67
C GLY A 50 -1.78 -13.13 17.42
N PHE A 51 -1.57 -12.74 16.16
CA PHE A 51 -1.00 -11.43 15.84
C PHE A 51 -2.06 -10.33 15.88
N ARG A 52 -1.62 -9.11 16.19
CA ARG A 52 -2.41 -7.87 16.12
C ARG A 52 -1.98 -7.04 14.91
N GLU A 53 -2.95 -6.61 14.11
CA GLU A 53 -2.70 -5.61 13.05
C GLU A 53 -2.51 -4.24 13.72
N ILE A 54 -1.45 -3.52 13.34
CA ILE A 54 -1.17 -2.17 13.80
C ILE A 54 -0.95 -1.24 12.61
N GLU A 55 -1.03 0.07 12.84
CA GLU A 55 -0.74 1.09 11.82
C GLU A 55 0.45 1.94 12.28
N GLY A 56 1.52 1.94 11.48
CA GLY A 56 2.68 2.77 11.71
C GLY A 56 2.55 4.13 11.02
N GLN A 57 3.33 5.12 11.47
CA GLN A 57 3.35 6.44 10.84
C GLN A 57 3.77 6.37 9.38
N VAL A 58 2.99 7.00 8.48
CA VAL A 58 3.31 7.13 7.05
C VAL A 58 4.23 8.32 6.79
N LEU A 59 4.00 9.43 7.49
CA LEU A 59 4.86 10.62 7.45
C LEU A 59 5.86 10.52 8.61
N THR A 60 7.15 10.56 8.30
CA THR A 60 8.24 10.47 9.27
C THR A 60 9.16 11.67 9.17
N ASN A 61 9.81 12.03 10.29
CA ASN A 61 10.80 13.12 10.30
C ASN A 61 12.16 12.70 9.70
N ALA A 62 12.32 11.42 9.37
CA ALA A 62 13.49 10.87 8.72
C ALA A 62 13.10 9.65 7.88
N ALA A 63 13.72 9.50 6.70
CA ALA A 63 13.57 8.28 5.89
C ALA A 63 14.52 7.20 6.42
N THR A 64 13.96 6.14 7.01
CA THR A 64 14.72 5.05 7.62
C THR A 64 14.20 3.69 7.18
N GLY A 65 15.04 2.65 7.23
CA GLY A 65 14.63 1.25 7.06
C GLY A 65 14.70 0.68 5.64
N ALA A 66 15.28 1.40 4.67
CA ALA A 66 15.70 0.88 3.36
C ALA A 66 16.68 1.85 2.68
N ALA A 67 17.46 1.36 1.71
CA ALA A 67 18.31 2.20 0.85
C ALA A 67 17.51 2.65 -0.39
N SER A 68 16.64 3.66 -0.23
CA SER A 68 15.86 4.23 -1.32
C SER A 68 15.72 5.74 -1.13
N ARG A 69 15.69 6.50 -2.23
CA ARG A 69 15.32 7.91 -2.17
C ARG A 69 13.86 8.02 -1.72
N PRO A 70 13.56 8.79 -0.65
CA PRO A 70 12.19 8.98 -0.20
C PRO A 70 11.47 10.04 -1.04
N TYR A 71 10.14 10.01 -1.01
CA TYR A 71 9.35 11.20 -1.33
C TYR A 71 9.38 12.17 -0.16
N VAL A 72 9.55 13.45 -0.46
CA VAL A 72 9.59 14.55 0.50
C VAL A 72 8.34 15.40 0.34
N THR A 73 7.74 15.80 1.45
CA THR A 73 6.66 16.80 1.50
C THR A 73 6.87 17.70 2.72
N HIS A 74 6.01 18.70 2.90
CA HIS A 74 6.19 19.73 3.92
C HIS A 74 4.98 19.81 4.85
N ASN A 75 5.23 19.80 6.15
CA ASN A 75 4.20 20.02 7.17
C ASN A 75 4.13 21.52 7.50
N HIS A 76 3.11 22.20 6.98
CA HIS A 76 2.93 23.64 7.19
C HIS A 76 2.70 24.06 8.64
N SER A 77 2.12 23.21 9.48
CA SER A 77 1.84 23.57 10.89
C SER A 77 3.10 23.54 11.75
N MET A 78 4.05 22.68 11.41
CA MET A 78 5.31 22.51 12.14
C MET A 78 6.49 23.18 11.44
N ASP A 79 6.26 23.73 10.24
CA ASP A 79 7.27 24.33 9.36
C ASP A 79 8.50 23.43 9.17
N LEU A 80 8.26 22.16 8.82
CA LEU A 80 9.32 21.18 8.63
C LEU A 80 9.03 20.22 7.49
N ASP A 81 10.11 19.71 6.89
CA ASP A 81 10.04 18.67 5.88
C ASP A 81 9.82 17.29 6.52
N VAL A 82 8.89 16.54 5.94
CA VAL A 82 8.55 15.17 6.32
C VAL A 82 8.70 14.24 5.11
N PHE A 83 8.91 12.96 5.40
CA PHE A 83 9.20 11.95 4.41
C PHE A 83 8.09 10.90 4.41
N LEU A 84 7.70 10.42 3.23
CA LEU A 84 6.86 9.21 3.15
C LEU A 84 7.71 7.99 3.49
N ARG A 85 7.18 7.10 4.33
CA ARG A 85 7.88 5.87 4.75
C ARG A 85 8.28 5.00 3.56
N ILE A 86 9.49 4.45 3.64
CA ILE A 86 10.06 3.53 2.64
C ILE A 86 9.97 2.05 3.08
N SER A 87 9.65 1.82 4.36
CA SER A 87 9.58 0.50 5.02
C SER A 87 8.67 0.57 6.26
N HIS A 88 8.22 -0.59 6.74
CA HIS A 88 7.42 -0.78 7.97
C HIS A 88 8.27 -1.18 9.19
N GLU A 89 9.56 -1.43 8.98
CA GLU A 89 10.42 -2.10 9.97
C GLU A 89 10.56 -1.34 11.29
N ILE A 90 10.82 -0.03 11.24
CA ILE A 90 11.10 0.75 12.45
C ILE A 90 9.88 0.86 13.37
N PRO A 91 8.67 1.24 12.90
CA PRO A 91 7.47 1.23 13.75
C PRO A 91 7.19 -0.13 14.38
N LEU A 92 7.31 -1.22 13.62
CA LEU A 92 7.08 -2.58 14.14
C LEU A 92 8.12 -2.93 15.23
N LYS A 93 9.41 -2.63 15.02
CA LYS A 93 10.45 -2.89 16.03
C LYS A 93 10.21 -2.10 17.33
N LEU A 94 9.81 -0.84 17.22
CA LEU A 94 9.51 -0.01 18.39
C LEU A 94 8.32 -0.56 19.20
N MET A 95 7.27 -1.02 18.52
CA MET A 95 6.11 -1.64 19.18
C MET A 95 6.46 -2.98 19.83
N ASN A 96 7.34 -3.76 19.20
CA ASN A 96 7.86 -4.99 19.80
C ASN A 96 8.65 -4.69 21.09
N ILE A 97 9.53 -3.68 21.07
CA ILE A 97 10.25 -3.21 22.27
C ILE A 97 9.28 -2.76 23.38
N ALA A 98 8.14 -2.16 23.01
CA ALA A 98 7.09 -1.76 23.94
C ALA A 98 6.25 -2.94 24.51
N GLY A 99 6.57 -4.18 24.14
CA GLY A 99 5.90 -5.40 24.63
C GLY A 99 4.84 -5.98 23.70
N MET A 100 4.68 -5.45 22.48
CA MET A 100 3.77 -6.04 21.48
C MET A 100 4.49 -7.12 20.65
N GLU A 101 4.54 -8.34 21.17
CA GLU A 101 5.37 -9.41 20.60
C GLU A 101 4.89 -9.96 19.24
N LYS A 102 3.57 -10.04 19.03
CA LYS A 102 2.96 -10.55 17.79
C LYS A 102 2.18 -9.46 17.07
N ILE A 103 2.85 -8.75 16.18
CA ILE A 103 2.28 -7.64 15.40
C ILE A 103 2.59 -7.75 13.92
N PHE A 104 1.70 -7.21 13.09
CA PHE A 104 1.92 -7.05 11.67
C PHE A 104 1.26 -5.76 11.16
N GLU A 105 1.69 -5.28 10.01
CA GLU A 105 1.06 -4.16 9.31
C GLU A 105 0.96 -4.51 7.83
N LEU A 106 -0.18 -4.21 7.21
CA LEU A 106 -0.37 -4.26 5.76
C LEU A 106 -0.66 -2.85 5.24
N GLY A 107 0.39 -2.14 4.84
CA GLY A 107 0.26 -0.77 4.35
C GLY A 107 1.09 -0.50 3.09
N LYS A 108 1.01 0.74 2.63
CA LYS A 108 1.82 1.22 1.51
C LYS A 108 3.19 1.69 2.01
N ALA A 109 4.22 1.39 1.23
CA ALA A 109 5.53 2.01 1.30
C ALA A 109 5.78 2.77 -0.02
N PHE A 110 6.53 3.86 0.05
CA PHE A 110 6.70 4.81 -1.05
C PHE A 110 8.18 4.97 -1.35
N ARG A 111 8.60 4.58 -2.55
CA ARG A 111 9.99 4.67 -3.02
C ARG A 111 10.04 5.53 -4.26
N ASN A 112 10.93 6.51 -4.28
CA ASN A 112 11.13 7.40 -5.42
C ASN A 112 12.32 6.87 -6.24
N GLU A 113 12.03 5.88 -7.09
CA GLU A 113 12.97 5.14 -7.93
C GLU A 113 12.69 5.31 -9.43
#